data_AF-A0A535R231-F1
#
_entry.id   AF-A0A535R231-F1
#
_cell.length_a   1.000
_cell.length_b   1.000
_cell.length_c   1.000
_cell.angle_alpha   90.00
_cell.angle_beta   90.00
_cell.angle_gamma   90.00
#
_symmetry.space_group_name_H-M   'P 1'
#
loop_
_entity.id
_entity.type
_entity.pdbx_description
1 polymer ?
#
loop_
_entity_poly.entity_id
_entity_poly.type
_entity_poly.pdbx_seq_one_letter_code
_entity_poly.pdbx_strand_id
1 'polypeptide(L)'
;MDEYMLEINELRRRIAKLKFERASVTIIEELEAQLRILRSIYDSTTALFAAGQTDSRLQASFRDRQLGNWTFENVYFYVYEQAVALEPDGHDLATLIWRHDYVAPLLNSVAAK
;
A
#
# COMPACT_ATOMS: atom_id res chain seq x y z
N MET A 1 14.54 10.57 2.06
CA MET A 1 14.85 9.54 1.05
C MET A 1 13.71 8.55 1.13
N ASP A 2 13.09 8.20 0.01
CA ASP A 2 11.92 7.33 0.00
C ASP A 2 12.38 5.86 0.03
N GLU A 3 12.54 5.34 1.24
CA GLU A 3 13.04 3.99 1.52
C GLU A 3 12.19 2.91 0.81
N TYR A 4 10.87 3.09 0.76
CA TYR A 4 9.94 2.18 0.08
C TYR A 4 10.20 2.13 -1.43
N MET A 5 10.42 3.30 -2.05
CA MET A 5 10.77 3.37 -3.47
C MET A 5 12.14 2.73 -3.75
N LEU A 6 13.09 2.83 -2.81
CA LEU A 6 14.39 2.17 -2.92
C LEU A 6 14.23 0.64 -2.90
N GLU A 7 13.46 0.11 -1.96
CA GLU A 7 13.15 -1.33 -1.85
C GLU A 7 12.47 -1.87 -3.11
N ILE A 8 11.43 -1.17 -3.61
CA ILE A 8 10.73 -1.52 -4.86
C ILE A 8 11.71 -1.59 -6.04
N ASN A 9 12.64 -0.64 -6.12
CA ASN A 9 13.63 -0.61 -7.21
C ASN A 9 14.69 -1.70 -7.07
N GLU A 10 15.09 -2.04 -5.85
CA GLU A 10 16.00 -3.15 -5.57
C GLU A 10 15.38 -4.49 -5.97
N LEU A 11 14.13 -4.74 -5.58
CA LEU A 11 13.40 -5.94 -5.98
C LEU A 11 13.25 -6.03 -7.50
N ARG A 12 12.91 -4.92 -8.17
CA ARG A 12 12.84 -4.87 -9.63
C ARG A 12 14.16 -5.23 -10.29
N ARG A 13 15.29 -4.70 -9.79
CA ARG A 13 16.64 -5.04 -10.30
C ARG A 13 16.97 -6.52 -10.08
N ARG A 14 16.61 -7.07 -8.91
CA ARG A 14 16.81 -8.48 -8.59
C ARG A 14 16.04 -9.40 -9.55
N ILE A 15 14.76 -9.10 -9.82
CA ILE A 15 13.94 -9.84 -10.78
C ILE A 15 14.57 -9.81 -12.18
N ALA A 16 15.00 -8.62 -12.64
CA ALA A 16 15.63 -8.47 -13.95
C ALA A 16 16.91 -9.32 -14.08
N LYS A 17 17.73 -9.35 -13.01
CA LYS A 17 18.93 -10.19 -12.95
C LYS A 17 18.58 -11.68 -13.02
N LEU A 18 17.59 -12.15 -12.24
CA LEU A 18 17.15 -13.55 -12.24
C LEU A 18 16.60 -13.99 -13.60
N LYS A 19 15.86 -13.12 -14.29
CA LYS A 19 15.39 -13.37 -15.67
C LYS A 19 16.54 -13.52 -16.64
N PHE A 20 17.55 -12.65 -16.54
CA PHE A 20 18.76 -12.73 -17.36
C PHE A 20 19.54 -14.02 -17.12
N GLU A 21 19.65 -14.44 -15.86
CA GLU A 21 20.32 -15.67 -15.42
C GLU A 21 19.51 -16.95 -15.70
N ARG A 22 18.30 -16.84 -16.28
CA ARG A 22 17.38 -17.96 -16.53
C ARG A 22 17.10 -18.80 -15.28
N ALA A 23 16.92 -18.12 -14.15
CA ALA A 23 16.53 -18.74 -12.90
C ALA A 23 15.13 -19.37 -12.98
N SER A 24 14.72 -20.07 -11.91
CA SER A 24 13.39 -20.70 -11.82
C SER A 24 12.27 -19.71 -12.13
N VAL A 25 11.39 -20.10 -13.07
CA VAL A 25 10.21 -19.31 -13.46
C VAL A 25 9.30 -19.08 -12.26
N THR A 26 9.07 -20.10 -11.43
CA THR A 26 8.23 -19.98 -10.23
C THR A 26 8.75 -18.92 -9.26
N ILE A 27 10.07 -18.88 -9.03
CA ILE A 27 10.68 -17.86 -8.15
C ILE A 27 10.51 -16.46 -8.73
N ILE A 28 10.66 -16.32 -10.05
CA ILE A 28 10.49 -15.03 -10.74
C ILE A 28 9.04 -14.57 -10.62
N GLU A 29 8.06 -15.46 -10.85
CA GLU A 29 6.64 -15.15 -10.75
C GLU A 29 6.23 -14.73 -9.33
N GLU A 30 6.73 -15.42 -8.30
CA GLU A 30 6.51 -15.06 -6.90
C GLU A 30 7.05 -13.65 -6.58
N LEU A 31 8.28 -13.36 -7.00
CA LEU A 31 8.89 -12.03 -6.79
C LEU A 31 8.15 -10.94 -7.58
N GLU A 32 7.66 -11.25 -8.77
CA GLU A 32 6.85 -10.32 -9.55
C GLU A 32 5.49 -10.04 -8.91
N ALA A 33 4.86 -11.05 -8.30
CA ALA A 33 3.65 -10.85 -7.52
C ALA A 33 3.90 -9.95 -6.31
N GLN A 34 4.99 -10.19 -5.56
CA GLN A 34 5.42 -9.32 -4.46
C GLN A 34 5.67 -7.88 -4.92
N LEU A 35 6.36 -7.71 -6.05
CA LEU A 35 6.61 -6.38 -6.62
C LEU A 35 5.31 -5.64 -6.96
N ARG A 36 4.30 -6.33 -7.51
CA ARG A 36 2.99 -5.73 -7.77
C ARG A 36 2.32 -5.29 -6.48
N ILE A 37 2.33 -6.12 -5.44
CA ILE A 37 1.75 -5.80 -4.13
C ILE A 37 2.42 -4.56 -3.52
N LEU A 38 3.76 -4.54 -3.44
CA LEU A 38 4.49 -3.40 -2.86
C LEU A 38 4.23 -2.09 -3.61
N ARG A 39 4.15 -2.15 -4.94
CA ARG A 39 3.79 -0.98 -5.75
C ARG A 39 2.37 -0.51 -5.49
N SER A 40 1.39 -1.42 -5.45
CA SER A 40 0.01 -1.05 -5.16
C SER A 40 -0.14 -0.41 -3.78
N ILE A 41 0.56 -0.91 -2.75
CA ILE A 41 0.56 -0.29 -1.41
C ILE A 41 1.17 1.11 -1.47
N TYR A 42 2.33 1.25 -2.11
CA TYR A 42 3.02 2.53 -2.21
C TYR A 42 2.20 3.58 -2.99
N ASP A 43 1.60 3.18 -4.11
CA ASP A 43 0.77 4.06 -4.95
C ASP A 43 -0.50 4.49 -4.19
N SER A 44 -1.20 3.55 -3.54
CA SER A 44 -2.37 3.84 -2.70
C SER A 44 -2.02 4.75 -1.51
N THR A 45 -0.87 4.52 -0.87
CA THR A 45 -0.35 5.38 0.21
C THR A 45 -0.10 6.79 -0.29
N THR A 46 0.59 6.92 -1.43
CA THR A 46 0.90 8.22 -2.02
C THR A 46 -0.38 8.99 -2.37
N ALA A 47 -1.35 8.31 -2.97
CA ALA A 47 -2.65 8.89 -3.30
C ALA A 47 -3.41 9.36 -2.05
N LEU A 48 -3.50 8.50 -1.03
CA LEU A 48 -4.17 8.84 0.23
C LEU A 48 -3.47 9.99 0.95
N PHE A 49 -2.14 9.93 1.09
CA PHE A 49 -1.35 10.96 1.74
C PHE A 49 -1.54 12.32 1.07
N ALA A 50 -1.51 12.35 -0.28
CA ALA A 50 -1.76 13.55 -1.06
C ALA A 50 -3.20 14.08 -0.87
N ALA A 51 -4.20 13.21 -0.80
CA ALA A 51 -5.58 13.60 -0.52
C ALA A 51 -5.72 14.24 0.87
N GLY A 52 -5.07 13.69 1.89
CA GLY A 52 -5.09 14.28 3.23
C GLY A 52 -4.33 15.59 3.35
N GLN A 53 -3.38 15.90 2.46
CA GLN A 53 -2.74 17.22 2.43
C GLN A 53 -3.72 18.34 2.07
N THR A 54 -4.77 18.04 1.30
CA THR A 54 -5.78 18.99 0.88
C THR A 54 -7.10 18.88 1.65
N ASP A 55 -7.32 17.79 2.39
CA ASP A 55 -8.49 17.58 3.25
C ASP A 55 -8.11 17.39 4.72
N SER A 56 -8.33 18.44 5.52
CA SER A 56 -8.07 18.43 6.96
C SER A 56 -8.98 17.49 7.75
N ARG A 57 -10.12 17.07 7.20
CA ARG A 57 -11.02 16.10 7.84
C ARG A 57 -10.39 14.72 7.88
N LEU A 58 -9.62 14.34 6.86
CA LEU A 58 -8.86 13.10 6.85
C LEU A 58 -7.82 13.10 7.96
N GLN A 59 -7.03 14.18 8.08
CA GLN A 59 -6.02 14.29 9.12
C GLN A 59 -6.63 14.26 10.52
N ALA A 60 -7.76 14.96 10.72
CA ALA A 60 -8.47 14.96 11.99
C ALA A 60 -8.97 13.56 12.36
N SER A 61 -9.67 12.87 11.44
CA SER A 61 -10.17 11.53 11.71
C SER A 61 -9.04 10.52 11.96
N PHE A 62 -7.92 10.65 11.24
CA PHE A 62 -6.75 9.80 11.43
C PHE A 62 -6.22 9.88 12.87
N ARG A 63 -6.11 11.11 13.39
CA ARG A 63 -5.73 11.35 14.80
C ARG A 63 -6.77 10.84 15.78
N ASP A 64 -8.06 11.08 15.51
CA ASP A 64 -9.16 10.66 16.40
C ASP A 64 -9.25 9.14 16.51
N ARG A 65 -8.85 8.42 15.46
CA ARG A 65 -8.71 6.95 15.43
C ARG A 65 -7.42 6.42 16.03
N GLN A 66 -6.58 7.28 16.61
CA GLN A 66 -5.30 6.94 17.22
C GLN A 66 -4.30 6.30 16.23
N LEU A 67 -4.41 6.62 14.93
CA LEU A 67 -3.48 6.16 13.90
C LEU A 67 -2.17 6.99 13.86
N GLY A 68 -2.03 7.96 14.77
CA GLY A 68 -0.89 8.86 14.88
C GLY A 68 -1.07 10.18 14.12
N ASN A 69 0.06 10.86 13.88
CA ASN A 69 0.08 12.09 13.08
C ASN A 69 -0.07 11.77 11.59
N TRP A 70 -0.54 12.73 10.79
CA TRP A 70 -0.62 12.58 9.33
C TRP A 70 0.77 12.69 8.68
N THR A 71 1.53 11.60 8.74
CA THR A 71 2.83 11.44 8.08
C THR A 71 2.73 10.34 7.02
N PHE A 72 3.61 10.36 6.02
CA PHE A 72 3.62 9.33 4.98
C PHE A 72 3.80 7.92 5.58
N GLU A 73 4.68 7.78 6.58
CA GLU A 73 4.92 6.51 7.29
C GLU A 73 3.67 5.97 7.97
N ASN A 74 2.93 6.80 8.72
CA ASN A 74 1.71 6.33 9.38
C ASN A 74 0.61 6.00 8.37
N VAL A 75 0.50 6.77 7.27
CA VAL A 75 -0.45 6.47 6.19
C VAL A 75 -0.06 5.18 5.47
N TYR A 76 1.24 4.94 5.26
CA TYR A 76 1.74 3.68 4.70
C TYR A 76 1.36 2.50 5.58
N PHE A 77 1.60 2.63 6.89
CA PHE A 77 1.22 1.61 7.87
C PHE A 77 -0.29 1.33 7.84
N TYR A 78 -1.13 2.37 7.81
CA TYR A 78 -2.57 2.22 7.69
C TYR A 78 -2.99 1.49 6.40
N VAL A 79 -2.43 1.88 5.25
CA VAL A 79 -2.72 1.22 3.96
C VAL A 79 -2.26 -0.24 3.98
N TYR A 80 -1.09 -0.52 4.56
CA TYR A 80 -0.57 -1.87 4.74
C TYR A 80 -1.51 -2.74 5.58
N GLU A 81 -1.94 -2.26 6.74
CA GLU A 81 -2.86 -2.99 7.62
C GLU A 81 -4.19 -3.30 6.92
N GLN A 82 -4.76 -2.32 6.22
CA GLN A 82 -5.98 -2.51 5.41
C GLN A 82 -5.74 -3.50 4.26
N ALA A 83 -4.58 -3.45 3.60
CA ALA A 83 -4.22 -4.37 2.52
C ALA A 83 -4.06 -5.82 3.02
N VAL A 84 -3.47 -6.03 4.19
CA VAL A 84 -3.33 -7.36 4.82
C VAL A 84 -4.69 -7.95 5.18
N ALA A 85 -5.67 -7.11 5.52
CA ALA A 85 -7.04 -7.54 5.80
C ALA A 85 -7.86 -7.89 4.54
N LEU A 86 -7.34 -7.69 3.32
CA LEU A 86 -8.02 -8.07 2.10
C LEU A 86 -7.91 -9.57 1.85
N GLU A 87 -9.04 -10.23 1.71
CA GLU A 87 -9.11 -11.63 1.28
C GLU A 87 -9.04 -11.70 -0.26
N PRO A 88 -8.05 -12.40 -0.84
CA PRO A 88 -7.88 -12.40 -2.29
C PRO A 88 -9.01 -13.09 -3.06
N ASP A 89 -9.77 -14.03 -2.49
CA ASP A 89 -10.88 -14.76 -3.13
C ASP A 89 -10.66 -15.17 -4.61
N GLY A 90 -9.41 -15.52 -4.96
CA GLY A 90 -9.01 -15.89 -6.33
C GLY A 90 -8.63 -14.71 -7.26
N HIS A 91 -8.70 -13.47 -6.77
CA HIS A 91 -8.17 -12.27 -7.40
C HIS A 91 -6.71 -12.00 -7.02
N ASP A 92 -6.01 -11.26 -7.88
CA ASP A 92 -4.66 -10.77 -7.59
C ASP A 92 -4.71 -9.67 -6.51
N LEU A 93 -4.05 -9.89 -5.38
CA LEU A 93 -4.08 -9.00 -4.21
C LEU A 93 -3.66 -7.56 -4.57
N ALA A 94 -2.67 -7.38 -5.45
CA ALA A 94 -2.24 -6.05 -5.86
C ALA A 94 -3.36 -5.27 -6.57
N THR A 95 -4.23 -5.96 -7.31
CA THR A 95 -5.43 -5.37 -7.92
C THR A 95 -6.46 -4.96 -6.87
N LEU A 96 -6.65 -5.77 -5.82
CA LEU A 96 -7.58 -5.44 -4.73
C LEU A 96 -7.10 -4.23 -3.93
N ILE A 97 -5.81 -4.19 -3.59
CA ILE A 97 -5.16 -3.06 -2.91
C ILE A 97 -5.35 -1.78 -3.70
N TRP A 98 -5.15 -1.82 -5.02
CA TRP A 98 -5.30 -0.63 -5.85
C TRP A 98 -6.75 -0.12 -5.94
N ARG A 99 -7.73 -1.00 -5.86
CA ARG A 99 -9.17 -0.65 -5.92
C ARG A 99 -9.78 -0.28 -4.58
N HIS A 100 -9.11 -0.61 -3.48
CA HIS A 100 -9.64 -0.40 -2.14
C HIS A 100 -9.77 1.09 -1.83
N ASP A 101 -10.93 1.50 -1.31
CA ASP A 101 -11.17 2.87 -0.89
C ASP A 101 -10.67 3.08 0.54
N TYR A 102 -9.44 3.55 0.67
CA TYR A 102 -8.82 3.84 1.96
C TYR A 102 -9.35 5.11 2.64
N VAL A 103 -10.10 5.95 1.92
CA VAL A 103 -10.69 7.19 2.43
C VAL A 103 -11.99 6.92 3.16
N ALA A 104 -12.84 6.06 2.60
CA ALA A 104 -14.16 5.76 3.16
C ALA A 104 -14.13 5.34 4.64
N PRO A 105 -13.23 4.43 5.10
CA PRO A 105 -13.15 4.07 6.50
C PRO A 105 -12.79 5.25 7.39
N LEU A 106 -11.99 6.22 6.93
CA LEU A 106 -11.60 7.40 7.70
C LEU A 106 -12.78 8.38 7.82
N LEU A 107 -13.46 8.67 6.73
CA LEU A 107 -14.54 9.67 6.72
C LEU A 107 -15.89 9.16 7.25
N ASN A 108 -16.10 7.84 7.28
CA ASN A 108 -17.29 7.27 7.91
C ASN A 108 -17.22 7.49 9.42
N SER A 109 -18.00 8.45 9.91
CA SER A 109 -18.15 8.72 11.34
C SER A 109 -18.48 7.42 12.06
N VAL A 110 -17.67 7.05 13.06
CA VAL A 110 -18.19 6.26 14.16
C VAL A 110 -19.28 7.15 14.76
N ALA A 111 -20.53 6.88 14.42
CA ALA A 111 -21.66 7.44 15.13
C ALA A 111 -21.55 6.90 16.56
N ALA A 112 -20.81 7.60 17.41
CA ALA A 112 -20.81 7.38 18.83
C ALA A 112 -22.23 7.71 19.30
N LYS A 113 -22.96 6.65 19.64
CA LYS A 113 -24.23 6.72 20.38
C LYS A 113 -24.00 7.30 21.77
#